data_AF-A0A2L2Z863-F1
#
_entry.id   AF-A0A2L2Z863-F1
#
_cell.length_a   1.000
_cell.length_b   1.000
_cell.length_c   1.000
_cell.angle_alpha   90.00
_cell.angle_beta   90.00
_cell.angle_gamma   90.00
#
_symmetry.space_group_name_H-M   'P 1'
#
loop_
_entity.id
_entity.type
_entity.pdbx_description
1 polymer ?
#
loop_
_entity_poly.entity_id
_entity_poly.type
_entity_poly.pdbx_seq_one_letter_code
_entity_poly.pdbx_strand_id
1 'polypeptide(L)' 'MLKDPSFKASTFENFLLILMTAVPVFSSRPHAHFRIHKLHIPNPVVTGDSVRLQCGYDLGNETLYAVKWYKNNRE' A
#
# COMPACT_ATOMS: atom_id res chain seq x y z
N MET A 1 25.43 46.03 40.36
CA MET A 1 24.06 46.16 39.85
C MET A 1 24.01 45.59 38.45
N LEU A 2 23.19 44.54 38.31
CA LEU A 2 22.61 43.88 37.12
C LEU A 2 23.51 43.62 35.89
N LYS A 3 24.02 42.38 35.84
CA LYS A 3 24.46 41.69 34.63
C LYS A 3 23.22 41.10 33.96
N ASP A 4 22.81 41.64 32.83
CA ASP A 4 21.62 41.17 32.10
C ASP A 4 21.76 39.69 31.69
N PRO A 5 20.79 38.82 32.01
CA PRO A 5 20.80 37.46 31.48
C PRO A 5 19.96 37.41 30.20
N SER A 6 20.55 37.82 29.07
CA SER A 6 20.06 37.48 27.73
C SER A 6 20.43 36.02 27.34
N PHE A 7 20.32 35.07 28.27
CA PHE A 7 20.81 33.69 28.10
C PHE A 7 19.71 32.63 28.20
N LYS A 8 18.47 32.96 27.82
CA LYS A 8 17.35 31.98 27.85
C LYS A 8 16.51 31.87 26.58
N ALA A 9 16.69 32.75 25.60
CA ALA A 9 15.88 32.74 24.39
C ALA A 9 16.39 31.75 23.31
N SER A 10 17.68 31.47 23.23
CA SER A 10 18.26 30.68 22.13
C SER A 10 18.15 29.16 22.31
N THR A 11 17.82 28.67 23.51
CA THR A 11 17.90 27.22 23.82
C THR A 11 16.58 26.48 23.61
N PHE A 12 15.45 27.19 23.57
CA PHE A 12 14.11 26.58 23.44
C PHE A 12 13.70 26.29 22.00
N GLU A 13 14.17 27.09 21.03
CA GLU A 13 13.95 26.90 19.59
C GLU A 13 14.35 25.48 19.13
N ASN A 14 15.55 25.03 19.52
CA ASN A 14 16.05 23.71 19.14
C ASN A 14 15.24 22.56 19.75
N PHE A 15 14.62 22.76 20.91
CA PHE A 15 13.85 21.71 21.59
C PHE A 15 12.47 21.50 20.94
N LEU A 16 11.84 22.60 20.50
CA LEU A 16 10.60 22.56 19.71
C LEU A 16 10.82 21.88 18.36
N LEU A 17 11.95 22.14 17.70
CA LEU A 17 12.29 21.49 16.43
C LEU A 17 12.47 19.97 16.58
N ILE A 18 13.07 19.50 17.68
CA ILE A 18 13.29 18.06 17.96
C ILE A 18 11.96 17.33 18.21
N LEU A 19 11.00 17.95 18.90
CA LEU A 19 9.68 17.37 19.16
C LEU A 19 8.86 17.16 17.88
N MET A 20 9.01 18.03 16.88
CA MET A 20 8.30 17.93 15.60
C MET A 20 8.84 16.80 14.70
N THR A 21 10.11 16.40 14.87
CA THR A 21 10.71 15.26 14.15
C THR A 21 10.46 13.91 14.80
N ALA A 22 9.93 13.89 16.03
CA ALA A 22 9.66 12.67 16.78
C ALA A 22 8.28 12.07 16.49
N VAL A 23 7.48 12.69 15.61
CA VAL A 23 6.28 12.04 15.06
C VAL A 23 6.78 10.92 14.18
N PRO A 24 6.61 9.63 14.56
CA PRO A 24 6.92 8.57 13.64
C PRO A 24 5.96 8.79 12.50
N VAL A 25 6.48 8.80 11.28
CA VAL A 25 5.68 8.79 10.06
C VAL A 25 4.94 7.44 10.05
N PHE A 26 3.92 7.30 10.90
CA PHE A 26 3.06 6.13 11.06
C PHE A 26 2.08 6.03 9.88
N SER A 27 2.24 6.87 8.86
CA SER A 27 1.40 6.89 7.67
C SER A 27 2.00 6.09 6.51
N SER A 28 3.05 5.28 6.70
CA SER A 28 3.33 4.20 5.77
C SER A 28 2.20 3.19 5.89
N ARG A 29 1.12 3.41 5.14
CA ARG A 29 0.07 2.41 4.91
C ARG A 29 0.81 1.12 4.57
N PRO A 30 0.54 -0.01 5.24
CA PRO A 30 1.18 -1.26 4.85
C PRO A 30 0.91 -1.45 3.36
N HIS A 31 1.99 -1.53 2.55
CA HIS A 31 1.88 -1.74 1.12
C HIS A 31 1.26 -3.13 0.94
N ALA A 32 -0.04 -3.17 0.72
CA ALA A 32 -0.71 -4.37 0.30
C ALA A 32 -0.33 -4.59 -1.17
N HIS A 33 0.33 -5.71 -1.41
CA HIS A 33 0.78 -6.08 -2.74
C HIS A 33 -0.36 -6.73 -3.52
N PHE A 34 -0.35 -6.53 -4.83
CA PHE A 34 -1.21 -7.28 -5.73
C PHE A 34 -1.00 -8.78 -5.54
N ARG A 35 -2.09 -9.53 -5.38
CA ARG A 35 -2.05 -10.99 -5.34
C ARG A 35 -3.30 -11.59 -5.94
N ILE A 36 -3.12 -12.68 -6.68
CA ILE A 36 -4.22 -13.57 -7.05
C ILE A 36 -4.34 -14.60 -5.93
N HIS A 37 -5.49 -14.63 -5.26
CA HIS A 37 -5.71 -15.53 -4.12
C HIS A 37 -6.68 -16.68 -4.46
N LYS A 38 -7.34 -16.64 -5.62
CA LYS A 38 -8.19 -17.74 -6.10
C LYS A 38 -8.18 -17.81 -7.63
N LEU A 39 -7.93 -19.00 -8.16
CA LEU A 39 -8.13 -19.31 -9.58
C LEU A 39 -8.95 -20.61 -9.68
N HIS A 40 -10.07 -20.55 -10.37
CA HIS A 40 -10.91 -21.72 -10.62
C HIS A 40 -11.22 -21.84 -12.11
N ILE A 41 -10.80 -22.97 -12.67
CA ILE A 41 -11.02 -23.37 -14.05
C ILE A 41 -11.72 -24.73 -14.00
N PRO A 42 -13.00 -24.84 -14.41
CA PRO A 42 -13.71 -26.12 -14.45
C PRO A 42 -13.01 -27.12 -15.37
N ASN A 43 -12.82 -28.36 -14.90
CA ASN A 43 -12.26 -29.47 -15.67
C ASN A 43 -12.68 -30.81 -15.02
N PRO A 44 -13.21 -31.81 -15.77
CA PRO A 44 -13.53 -31.82 -17.20
C PRO A 44 -14.77 -30.99 -17.55
N VAL A 45 -14.87 -30.58 -18.81
CA VAL A 45 -16.00 -29.81 -19.36
C VAL A 45 -16.49 -30.48 -20.64
N VAL A 46 -17.82 -30.55 -20.84
CA VAL A 46 -18.41 -31.13 -22.05
C VAL A 46 -18.37 -30.10 -23.16
N THR A 47 -18.10 -30.56 -24.38
CA THR A 47 -18.07 -29.68 -25.56
C THR A 47 -19.46 -29.10 -25.80
N GLY A 48 -19.55 -27.77 -25.93
CA GLY A 48 -20.80 -27.05 -26.10
C GLY A 48 -21.35 -26.43 -24.80
N ASP A 49 -20.86 -26.85 -23.64
CA ASP A 49 -21.29 -26.29 -22.36
C ASP A 49 -20.73 -24.89 -22.15
N SER A 50 -21.57 -24.03 -21.55
CA SER A 50 -21.13 -22.75 -21.01
C SER A 50 -20.49 -22.96 -19.65
N VAL A 51 -19.28 -22.42 -19.47
CA VAL A 51 -18.50 -22.55 -18.24
C VAL A 51 -18.10 -21.19 -17.69
N ARG A 52 -17.92 -21.12 -16.37
CA ARG A 52 -17.49 -19.90 -15.69
C ARG A 52 -16.06 -20.04 -15.17
N LEU A 53 -15.16 -19.23 -15.72
CA LEU A 53 -13.83 -19.03 -15.15
C LEU A 53 -13.93 -18.02 -13.99
N GLN A 54 -13.23 -18.27 -12.89
CA GLN A 54 -13.20 -17.36 -11.75
C GLN A 54 -11.77 -17.04 -11.35
N CYS A 55 -11.48 -15.75 -11.18
CA CYS A 55 -10.23 -15.25 -10.63
C CYS A 55 -10.56 -14.25 -9.53
N GLY A 56 -10.09 -14.54 -8.31
CA GLY A 56 -10.15 -13.63 -7.16
C GLY A 56 -8.78 -13.03 -6.94
N TYR A 57 -8.72 -11.71 -6.88
CA TYR A 57 -7.50 -10.95 -6.68
C TYR A 57 -7.71 -9.81 -5.69
N ASP A 58 -6.61 -9.44 -5.05
CA ASP A 58 -6.50 -8.32 -4.13
C ASP A 58 -5.54 -7.31 -4.77
N LEU A 59 -6.00 -6.08 -4.95
CA LEU A 59 -5.21 -5.01 -5.56
C LEU A 59 -4.32 -4.30 -4.53
N GLY A 60 -4.57 -4.54 -3.24
CA GLY A 60 -3.91 -3.81 -2.17
C GLY A 60 -4.07 -2.30 -2.32
N ASN A 61 -2.97 -1.60 -2.57
CA ASN A 61 -2.94 -0.14 -2.72
C ASN A 61 -3.07 0.34 -4.19
N GLU A 62 -3.18 -0.57 -5.15
CA GLU A 62 -3.19 -0.27 -6.57
C GLU A 62 -4.61 -0.08 -7.13
N THR A 63 -4.70 0.55 -8.31
CA THR A 63 -5.95 0.69 -9.07
C THR A 63 -5.99 -0.34 -10.21
N LEU A 64 -7.15 -0.95 -10.43
CA LEU A 64 -7.32 -1.92 -11.52
C LEU A 64 -7.22 -1.23 -12.87
N TYR A 65 -6.25 -1.65 -13.68
CA TYR A 65 -6.16 -1.26 -15.09
C TYR A 65 -7.00 -2.18 -15.99
N ALA A 66 -6.72 -3.49 -15.95
CA ALA A 66 -7.43 -4.50 -16.74
C ALA A 66 -7.33 -5.88 -16.10
N VAL A 67 -8.29 -6.76 -16.41
CA VAL A 67 -8.22 -8.20 -16.16
C VAL A 67 -8.09 -8.90 -17.50
N LYS A 68 -7.05 -9.72 -17.65
CA LYS A 68 -6.78 -10.47 -18.88
C LYS A 68 -6.73 -11.96 -18.62
N TRP A 69 -7.23 -12.74 -19.57
CA TRP A 69 -7.14 -14.19 -19.57
C TRP A 69 -6.22 -14.61 -20.70
N TYR A 70 -5.37 -15.61 -20.44
CA TYR A 70 -4.48 -16.16 -21.43
C TYR A 70 -4.64 -17.68 -21.47
N LYS A 71 -4.68 -18.24 -22.68
CA LYS A 71 -4.60 -19.68 -22.92
C LYS A 71 -3.43 -19.93 -23.86
N ASN A 72 -2.47 -20.76 -23.45
CA ASN A 72 -1.32 -21.13 -24.28
C ASN A 72 -0.57 -19.91 -24.85
N ASN A 73 -0.30 -18.91 -24.01
CA ASN A 73 0.36 -17.65 -24.38
C ASN A 73 -0.40 -16.79 -25.41
N ARG A 74 -1.71 -16.97 -25.53
CA ARG A 74 -2.60 -16.14 -26.37
C ARG A 74 -3.73 -15.57 -25.52
N GLU A 75 -4.02 -14.29 -25.75
CA GLU A 75 -5.21 -13.59 -25.20
C GLU A 75 -6.47 -14.05 -25.94
#